data_AF-A0A2U1P5X2-F1
#
_entry.id   AF-A0A2U1P5X2-F1
#
_cell.length_a   1.000
_cell.length_b   1.000
_cell.length_c   1.000
_cell.angle_alpha   90.00
_cell.angle_beta   90.00
_cell.angle_gamma   90.00
#
_symmetry.space_group_name_H-M   'P 1'
#
loop_
_entity.id
_entity.type
_entity.pdbx_description
1 polymer ?
#
loop_
_entity_poly.entity_id
_entity_poly.type
_entity_poly.pdbx_seq_one_letter_code
_entity_poly.pdbx_strand_id
1 'polypeptide(L)'
;MSSFDTNAHPFYWSSRGSASRVPLEFTFPQNITYDGTTDQDDHLFVFTKAMGIYGYLSVYQWCELFPITLRGTARMWFMALPPRSISTFAQLAKSFRTTFLHKVKFQKSREEIMHMKRQGIQESLKEFVERFNDDILATETGERLKDDFEKLAVSVFINGLQPGPCLNDFEARPPTTLEDLLVRANHFRA
;
A
#
# COMPACT_ATOMS: atom_id res chain seq x y z
N MET A 1 32.81 -6.82 -26.98
CA MET A 1 32.53 -5.71 -26.03
C MET A 1 31.22 -5.08 -26.43
N SER A 2 30.15 -5.33 -25.67
CA SER A 2 28.80 -4.82 -25.98
C SER A 2 28.76 -3.33 -25.69
N SER A 3 28.45 -2.51 -26.70
CA SER A 3 28.16 -1.09 -26.52
C SER A 3 26.90 -0.97 -25.68
N PHE A 4 26.99 -0.34 -24.52
CA PHE A 4 25.81 0.18 -23.84
C PHE A 4 25.21 1.25 -24.76
N ASP A 5 24.11 0.90 -25.42
CA ASP A 5 23.35 1.83 -26.25
C ASP A 5 22.76 2.90 -25.33
N THR A 6 23.35 4.10 -25.33
CA THR A 6 22.98 5.24 -24.46
C THR A 6 21.59 5.81 -24.78
N ASN A 7 20.87 5.23 -25.75
CA ASN A 7 19.53 5.61 -26.15
C ASN A 7 18.39 4.87 -25.42
N ALA A 8 18.69 3.91 -24.55
CA ALA A 8 17.70 3.07 -23.86
C ALA A 8 17.38 3.52 -22.42
N HIS A 9 17.30 4.84 -22.17
CA HIS A 9 16.92 5.35 -20.85
C HIS A 9 15.39 5.56 -20.74
N PRO A 10 14.74 5.26 -19.60
CA PRO A 10 13.29 5.47 -19.43
C PRO A 10 12.86 6.94 -19.48
N PHE A 11 13.79 7.89 -19.39
CA PHE A 11 13.52 9.33 -19.41
C PHE A 11 13.67 9.93 -20.81
N TYR A 12 12.74 10.82 -21.17
CA TYR A 12 12.71 11.47 -22.49
C TYR A 12 13.86 12.49 -22.69
N TRP A 13 14.31 13.17 -21.63
CA TRP A 13 15.28 14.28 -21.73
C TRP A 13 16.75 13.85 -21.75
N SER A 14 17.07 12.62 -21.33
CA SER A 14 18.45 12.13 -21.29
C SER A 14 19.12 12.05 -22.68
N SER A 15 18.34 11.98 -23.77
CA SER A 15 18.85 11.98 -25.16
C SER A 15 19.08 13.37 -25.76
N ARG A 16 18.70 14.47 -25.09
CA ARG A 16 18.72 15.82 -25.67
C ARG A 16 19.90 16.72 -25.24
N GLY A 17 20.95 16.15 -24.63
CA GLY A 17 22.16 16.91 -24.27
C GLY A 17 22.00 17.88 -23.10
N SER A 18 20.82 17.99 -22.49
CA SER A 18 20.61 18.66 -21.21
C SER A 18 20.99 17.72 -20.07
N ALA A 19 22.30 17.56 -19.86
CA ALA A 19 22.81 16.97 -18.63
C ALA A 19 22.49 17.91 -17.46
N SER A 20 21.31 17.77 -16.86
CA SER A 20 21.01 18.38 -15.56
C SER A 20 21.83 17.66 -14.48
N ARG A 21 23.12 17.98 -14.42
CA ARG A 21 24.02 17.42 -13.42
C ARG A 21 23.52 17.84 -12.05
N VAL A 22 23.23 16.85 -11.21
CA VAL A 22 23.05 17.05 -9.78
C VAL A 22 24.29 17.80 -9.26
N PRO A 23 24.13 18.93 -8.53
CA PRO A 23 25.27 19.72 -8.07
C PRO A 23 26.27 18.88 -7.26
N LEU A 24 27.56 19.19 -7.36
CA LEU A 24 28.63 18.43 -6.69
C LEU A 24 28.50 18.41 -5.15
N GLU A 25 27.85 19.42 -4.57
CA GLU A 25 27.61 19.54 -3.13
C GLU A 25 26.44 18.68 -2.63
N PHE A 26 25.69 18.06 -3.55
CA PHE A 26 24.58 17.21 -3.19
C PHE A 26 25.08 15.89 -2.59
N THR A 27 24.70 15.65 -1.34
CA THR A 27 24.94 14.37 -0.67
C THR A 27 23.63 13.61 -0.59
N PHE A 28 23.53 12.48 -1.30
CA PHE A 28 22.32 11.66 -1.27
C PHE A 28 22.15 11.00 0.11
N PRO A 29 20.97 11.09 0.75
CA PRO A 29 20.72 10.38 2.00
C PRO A 29 20.73 8.86 1.79
N GLN A 30 21.75 8.18 2.34
CA GLN A 30 21.98 6.75 2.09
C GLN A 30 20.93 5.83 2.73
N ASN A 31 20.17 6.33 3.70
CA ASN A 31 19.14 5.58 4.41
C ASN A 31 17.81 5.48 3.64
N ILE A 32 17.64 6.23 2.54
CA ILE A 32 16.42 6.19 1.74
C ILE A 32 16.55 5.03 0.74
N THR A 33 15.95 3.89 1.07
CA THR A 33 15.98 2.70 0.22
C THR A 33 14.63 2.01 0.14
N TYR A 34 14.36 1.39 -1.00
CA TYR A 34 13.12 0.65 -1.27
C TYR A 34 13.42 -0.61 -2.07
N ASP A 35 13.07 -1.77 -1.53
CA ASP A 35 13.29 -3.08 -2.16
C ASP A 35 12.01 -3.68 -2.78
N GLY A 36 10.86 -3.02 -2.62
CA GLY A 36 9.56 -3.52 -3.05
C GLY A 36 8.74 -4.20 -1.96
N THR A 37 9.16 -4.17 -0.69
CA THR A 37 8.47 -4.84 0.42
C THR A 37 7.82 -3.90 1.43
N THR A 38 8.14 -2.61 1.39
CA THR A 38 7.58 -1.59 2.27
C THR A 38 6.49 -0.77 1.58
N ASP A 39 5.82 0.08 2.36
CA ASP A 39 4.81 1.00 1.84
C ASP A 39 5.41 1.94 0.78
N GLN A 40 4.83 1.91 -0.41
CA GLN A 40 5.25 2.70 -1.57
C GLN A 40 4.96 4.20 -1.41
N ASP A 41 3.88 4.57 -0.71
CA ASP A 41 3.51 5.97 -0.47
C ASP A 41 4.37 6.60 0.62
N ASP A 42 4.72 5.85 1.67
CA ASP A 42 5.70 6.30 2.67
C ASP A 42 7.07 6.54 2.02
N HIS A 43 7.53 5.64 1.16
CA HIS A 43 8.78 5.83 0.41
C HIS A 43 8.75 7.09 -0.48
N LEU A 44 7.65 7.30 -1.21
CA LEU A 44 7.48 8.51 -2.02
C LEU A 44 7.45 9.78 -1.16
N PHE A 45 6.82 9.73 0.01
CA PHE A 45 6.77 10.83 0.96
C PHE A 45 8.17 11.18 1.47
N VAL A 46 8.91 10.19 1.99
CA VAL A 46 10.27 10.36 2.51
C VAL A 46 11.20 10.89 1.41
N PHE A 47 11.15 10.30 0.21
CA PHE A 47 11.93 10.76 -0.94
C PHE A 47 11.61 12.21 -1.29
N THR A 48 10.32 12.55 -1.42
CA THR A 48 9.88 13.91 -1.79
C THR A 48 10.30 14.94 -0.74
N LYS A 49 10.20 14.61 0.54
CA LYS A 49 10.67 15.48 1.63
C LYS A 49 12.18 15.68 1.57
N ALA A 50 12.94 14.61 1.37
CA ALA A 50 14.39 14.69 1.27
C ALA A 50 14.85 15.53 0.07
N MET A 51 14.25 15.33 -1.10
CA MET A 51 14.56 16.13 -2.30
C MET A 51 14.08 17.58 -2.15
N GLY A 52 12.97 17.81 -1.45
CA GLY A 52 12.44 19.15 -1.18
C GLY A 52 13.34 20.01 -0.28
N ILE A 53 14.19 19.42 0.57
CA ILE A 53 15.24 20.16 1.30
C ILE A 53 16.20 20.81 0.30
N TYR A 54 16.48 20.13 -0.81
CA TYR A 54 17.30 20.64 -1.91
C TYR A 54 16.42 21.36 -2.93
N GLY A 55 15.81 22.47 -2.52
CA GLY A 55 14.86 23.26 -3.32
C GLY A 55 15.39 23.81 -4.65
N TYR A 56 16.69 23.66 -4.92
CA TYR A 56 17.31 23.95 -6.22
C TYR A 56 17.23 22.79 -7.23
N LEU A 57 16.86 21.58 -6.80
CA LEU A 57 16.71 20.43 -7.69
C LEU A 57 15.42 20.53 -8.49
N SER A 58 15.56 20.43 -9.81
CA SER A 58 14.43 20.31 -10.72
C SER A 58 13.69 18.98 -10.55
N VAL A 59 12.41 18.96 -10.92
CA VAL A 59 11.61 17.73 -10.99
C VAL A 59 12.20 16.65 -11.91
N TYR A 60 13.06 17.03 -12.87
CA TYR A 60 13.81 16.10 -13.70
C TYR A 60 14.94 15.42 -12.92
N GLN A 61 15.67 16.17 -12.10
CA GLN A 61 16.71 15.62 -11.22
C GLN A 61 16.10 14.67 -10.17
N TRP A 62 14.87 14.92 -9.72
CA TRP A 62 14.17 13.99 -8.83
C TRP A 62 13.94 12.63 -9.50
N CYS A 63 13.60 12.63 -10.80
CA CYS A 63 13.47 11.37 -11.56
C CYS A 63 14.81 10.65 -11.69
N GLU A 64 15.92 11.37 -11.87
CA GLU A 64 17.27 10.77 -11.97
C GLU A 64 17.78 10.23 -10.64
N LEU A 65 17.39 10.85 -9.52
CA LEU A 65 17.79 10.45 -8.17
C LEU A 65 16.92 9.32 -7.60
N PHE A 66 15.66 9.21 -8.01
CA PHE A 66 14.73 8.20 -7.49
C PHE A 66 15.26 6.75 -7.63
N PRO A 67 15.83 6.32 -8.79
CA PRO A 67 16.38 4.97 -8.97
C PRO A 67 17.50 4.61 -8.00
N ILE A 68 18.23 5.60 -7.46
CA ILE A 68 19.30 5.39 -6.48
C ILE A 68 18.75 4.80 -5.18
N THR A 69 17.48 5.06 -4.86
CA THR A 69 16.81 4.47 -3.70
C THR A 69 16.43 3.00 -3.91
N LEU A 70 16.33 2.54 -5.15
CA LEU A 70 15.74 1.24 -5.45
C LEU A 70 16.74 0.08 -5.26
N ARG A 71 16.25 -1.01 -4.70
CA ARG A 71 16.98 -2.26 -4.43
C ARG A 71 16.18 -3.44 -5.00
N GLY A 72 16.85 -4.57 -5.24
CA GLY A 72 16.21 -5.84 -5.63
C GLY A 72 15.15 -5.70 -6.74
N THR A 73 13.95 -6.20 -6.47
CA THR A 73 12.81 -6.20 -7.38
C THR A 73 12.40 -4.80 -7.83
N ALA A 74 12.46 -3.80 -6.94
CA ALA A 74 12.16 -2.42 -7.31
C ALA A 74 13.14 -1.85 -8.33
N ARG A 75 14.42 -2.19 -8.23
CA ARG A 75 15.43 -1.79 -9.22
C ARG A 75 15.18 -2.48 -10.57
N MET A 76 14.86 -3.77 -10.56
CA MET A 76 14.58 -4.52 -11.79
C MET A 76 13.35 -3.96 -12.54
N TRP A 77 12.30 -3.59 -11.80
CA TRP A 77 11.15 -2.90 -12.37
C TRP A 77 11.54 -1.62 -13.11
N PHE A 78 12.34 -0.76 -12.47
CA PHE A 78 12.74 0.51 -13.07
C PHE A 78 13.55 0.28 -14.36
N MET A 79 14.44 -0.71 -14.38
CA MET A 79 15.21 -1.10 -15.57
C MET A 79 14.34 -1.67 -16.70
N ALA A 80 13.16 -2.21 -16.39
CA ALA A 80 12.22 -2.77 -17.36
C ALA A 80 11.25 -1.72 -17.94
N LEU A 81 11.28 -0.47 -17.46
CA LEU A 81 10.43 0.59 -17.99
C LEU A 81 10.73 0.85 -19.48
N PRO A 82 9.72 1.06 -20.33
CA PRO A 82 9.95 1.36 -21.74
C PRO A 82 10.80 2.63 -21.89
N PRO A 83 11.73 2.69 -22.86
CA PRO A 83 12.51 3.88 -23.12
C PRO A 83 11.60 5.09 -23.36
N ARG A 84 11.98 6.26 -22.81
CA ARG A 84 11.26 7.53 -22.96
C ARG A 84 9.79 7.51 -22.48
N SER A 85 9.41 6.58 -21.62
CA SER A 85 8.05 6.45 -21.07
C SER A 85 7.72 7.44 -19.95
N ILE A 86 8.74 7.99 -19.29
CA ILE A 86 8.59 8.90 -18.16
C ILE A 86 9.05 10.31 -18.56
N SER A 87 8.12 11.26 -18.49
CA SER A 87 8.34 12.68 -18.80
C SER A 87 8.31 13.58 -17.56
N THR A 88 7.75 13.12 -16.44
CA THR A 88 7.68 13.88 -15.18
C THR A 88 7.79 12.98 -13.95
N PHE A 89 8.16 13.55 -12.80
CA PHE A 89 8.17 12.80 -11.53
C PHE A 89 6.78 12.29 -11.16
N ALA A 90 5.72 13.04 -11.47
CA ALA A 90 4.34 12.60 -11.24
C ALA A 90 4.00 11.32 -12.02
N GLN A 91 4.48 11.19 -13.27
CA GLN A 91 4.31 9.97 -14.06
C GLN A 91 5.10 8.80 -13.46
N LEU A 92 6.34 9.05 -13.00
CA LEU A 92 7.15 8.04 -12.32
C LEU A 92 6.48 7.53 -11.05
N ALA A 93 6.04 8.45 -10.18
CA ALA A 93 5.36 8.14 -8.93
C ALA A 93 4.05 7.36 -9.18
N LYS A 94 3.29 7.73 -10.21
CA LYS A 94 2.08 6.98 -10.60
C LYS A 94 2.42 5.55 -11.03
N SER A 95 3.39 5.38 -11.93
CA SER A 95 3.81 4.06 -12.39
C SER A 95 4.36 3.19 -11.25
N PHE A 96 5.15 3.79 -10.37
CA PHE A 96 5.67 3.16 -9.15
C PHE A 96 4.54 2.67 -8.25
N ARG A 97 3.58 3.54 -7.92
CA ARG A 97 2.39 3.19 -7.13
C ARG A 97 1.62 2.05 -7.75
N THR A 98 1.30 2.11 -9.05
CA THR A 98 0.53 1.06 -9.72
C THR A 98 1.27 -0.29 -9.69
N THR A 99 2.59 -0.27 -9.79
CA THR A 99 3.39 -1.51 -9.79
C THR A 99 3.52 -2.10 -8.39
N PHE A 100 3.77 -1.27 -7.38
CA PHE A 100 4.00 -1.69 -6.00
C PHE A 100 2.76 -1.56 -5.10
N LEU A 101 1.58 -1.39 -5.70
CA LEU A 101 0.28 -1.25 -5.03
C LEU A 101 -0.02 -2.40 -4.05
N HIS A 102 0.69 -3.52 -4.20
CA HIS A 102 0.40 -4.79 -3.57
C HIS A 102 1.10 -5.06 -2.24
N LYS A 103 1.85 -4.12 -1.64
CA LYS A 103 2.52 -4.37 -0.35
C LYS A 103 2.38 -3.25 0.66
N VAL A 104 1.12 -2.91 0.92
CA VAL A 104 0.74 -2.36 2.22
C VAL A 104 1.11 -3.41 3.27
N LYS A 105 1.92 -3.02 4.25
CA LYS A 105 2.46 -3.92 5.29
C LYS A 105 1.42 -4.58 6.22
N PHE A 106 0.13 -4.34 5.99
CA PHE A 106 -0.99 -4.88 6.77
C PHE A 106 -2.22 -5.02 5.86
N GLN A 107 -2.10 -5.82 4.81
CA GLN A 107 -3.27 -6.30 4.08
C GLN A 107 -3.36 -7.79 4.34
N LYS A 108 -4.23 -8.20 5.28
CA LYS A 108 -4.65 -9.60 5.28
C LYS A 108 -5.31 -9.88 3.93
N SER A 109 -4.78 -10.88 3.23
CA SER A 109 -5.36 -11.45 2.03
C SER A 109 -6.80 -11.92 2.27
N ARG A 110 -7.52 -12.14 1.17
CA ARG A 110 -8.88 -12.72 1.22
C ARG A 110 -8.87 -14.03 2.00
N GLU A 111 -7.82 -14.82 1.81
CA GLU A 111 -7.54 -16.07 2.48
C GLU A 111 -7.37 -15.87 3.99
N GLU A 112 -6.57 -14.90 4.42
CA GLU A 112 -6.36 -14.62 5.85
C GLU A 112 -7.65 -14.15 6.55
N ILE A 113 -8.52 -13.40 5.86
CA ILE A 113 -9.85 -13.06 6.38
C ILE A 113 -10.73 -14.29 6.54
N MET A 114 -10.78 -15.18 5.56
CA MET A 114 -11.55 -16.42 5.66
C MET A 114 -11.12 -17.29 6.85
N HIS A 115 -9.87 -17.16 7.30
CA HIS A 115 -9.30 -17.91 8.43
C HIS A 115 -9.29 -17.12 9.75
N MET A 116 -9.98 -15.98 9.84
CA MET A 116 -10.10 -15.27 11.12
C MET A 116 -10.74 -16.16 12.19
N LYS A 117 -10.19 -16.08 13.40
CA LYS A 117 -10.56 -16.96 14.49
C LYS A 117 -11.99 -16.66 14.95
N ARG A 118 -12.83 -17.69 14.95
CA ARG A 118 -14.19 -17.67 15.52
C ARG A 118 -14.17 -17.29 17.00
N GLN A 119 -15.30 -16.78 17.49
CA GLN A 119 -15.51 -16.48 18.90
C GLN A 119 -15.29 -17.73 19.74
N GLY A 120 -14.38 -17.63 20.72
CA GLY A 120 -14.14 -18.70 21.69
C GLY A 120 -15.32 -18.92 22.64
N ILE A 121 -15.48 -20.13 23.18
CA ILE A 121 -16.55 -20.45 24.14
C ILE A 121 -16.45 -19.59 25.42
N GLN A 122 -15.24 -19.19 25.80
CA GLN A 122 -14.97 -18.32 26.96
C GLN A 122 -14.73 -16.86 26.56
N GLU A 123 -14.78 -16.54 25.27
CA GLU A 123 -14.53 -15.19 24.76
C GLU A 123 -15.86 -14.41 24.75
N SER A 124 -15.89 -13.30 25.47
CA SER A 124 -17.05 -12.41 25.45
C SER A 124 -17.25 -11.83 24.05
N LEU A 125 -18.49 -11.43 23.74
CA LEU A 125 -18.77 -10.77 22.47
C LEU A 125 -17.94 -9.49 22.30
N LYS A 126 -17.71 -8.77 23.39
CA LYS A 126 -16.88 -7.56 23.40
C LYS A 126 -15.45 -7.87 22.93
N GLU A 127 -14.79 -8.85 23.55
CA GLU A 127 -13.43 -9.28 23.17
C GLU A 127 -13.37 -9.76 21.72
N PHE A 128 -14.37 -10.52 21.28
CA PHE A 128 -14.46 -10.97 19.89
C PHE A 128 -14.56 -9.80 18.91
N VAL A 129 -15.44 -8.82 19.18
CA VAL A 129 -15.60 -7.64 18.30
C VAL A 129 -14.34 -6.78 18.29
N GLU A 130 -13.70 -6.58 19.45
CA GLU A 130 -12.44 -5.83 19.54
C GLU A 130 -11.34 -6.51 18.71
N ARG A 131 -11.14 -7.82 18.89
CA ARG A 131 -10.17 -8.59 18.10
C ARG A 131 -10.49 -8.60 16.61
N PHE A 132 -11.76 -8.74 16.25
CA PHE A 132 -12.19 -8.70 14.85
C PHE A 132 -11.94 -7.32 14.24
N ASN A 133 -12.20 -6.24 14.98
CA ASN A 133 -11.89 -4.88 14.53
C ASN A 133 -10.40 -4.67 14.33
N ASP A 134 -9.56 -5.13 15.25
CA ASP A 134 -8.10 -5.06 15.07
C ASP A 134 -7.66 -5.84 13.82
N ASP A 135 -8.24 -7.03 13.61
CA ASP A 135 -7.97 -7.87 12.46
C ASP A 135 -8.39 -7.21 11.13
N ILE A 136 -9.52 -6.50 11.11
CA ILE A 136 -10.01 -5.76 9.93
C ILE A 136 -9.25 -4.44 9.73
N LEU A 137 -8.93 -3.70 10.79
CA LEU A 137 -8.10 -2.49 10.70
C LEU A 137 -6.69 -2.83 10.20
N ALA A 138 -6.15 -3.98 10.59
CA ALA A 138 -4.92 -4.54 10.03
C ALA A 138 -5.10 -5.12 8.61
N THR A 139 -6.25 -4.91 7.96
CA THR A 139 -6.45 -5.11 6.52
C THR A 139 -6.52 -3.81 5.74
N GLU A 140 -6.63 -2.67 6.43
CA GLU A 140 -6.89 -1.37 5.82
C GLU A 140 -5.69 -0.44 5.92
N THR A 141 -5.20 0.01 4.77
CA THR A 141 -4.73 1.39 4.61
C THR A 141 -5.68 2.11 3.67
N GLY A 142 -6.56 2.94 4.24
CA GLY A 142 -7.00 4.21 3.67
C GLY A 142 -8.07 4.24 2.57
N GLU A 143 -8.56 3.12 2.05
CA GLU A 143 -9.68 3.13 1.09
C GLU A 143 -10.75 2.12 1.46
N ARG A 144 -12.00 2.61 1.41
CA ARG A 144 -13.25 1.87 1.62
C ARG A 144 -13.11 0.44 1.11
N LEU A 145 -13.35 -0.54 2.00
CA LEU A 145 -13.36 -1.96 1.62
C LEU A 145 -14.16 -2.10 0.33
N LYS A 146 -13.58 -2.76 -0.69
CA LYS A 146 -14.34 -3.10 -1.89
C LYS A 146 -15.60 -3.86 -1.46
N ASP A 147 -16.73 -3.61 -2.10
CA ASP A 147 -18.02 -4.21 -1.72
C ASP A 147 -17.95 -5.74 -1.54
N ASP A 148 -17.16 -6.44 -2.37
CA ASP A 148 -16.98 -7.89 -2.26
C ASP A 148 -16.18 -8.32 -1.02
N PHE A 149 -15.25 -7.48 -0.58
CA PHE A 149 -14.44 -7.68 0.61
C PHE A 149 -15.24 -7.37 1.88
N GLU A 150 -16.06 -6.32 1.86
CA GLU A 150 -16.97 -5.99 2.96
C GLU A 150 -17.96 -7.13 3.20
N LYS A 151 -18.57 -7.67 2.13
CA LYS A 151 -19.46 -8.84 2.23
C LYS A 151 -18.76 -10.07 2.80
N LEU A 152 -17.50 -10.29 2.44
CA LEU A 152 -16.71 -11.39 2.99
C LEU A 152 -16.47 -11.20 4.50
N ALA A 153 -16.06 -10.00 4.92
CA ALA A 153 -15.81 -9.69 6.32
C ALA A 153 -17.09 -9.87 7.15
N VAL A 154 -18.23 -9.37 6.67
CA VAL A 154 -19.55 -9.57 7.29
C VAL A 154 -19.87 -11.06 7.43
N SER A 155 -19.67 -11.84 6.37
CA SER A 155 -19.93 -13.28 6.41
C SER A 155 -19.03 -14.01 7.41
N VAL A 156 -17.73 -13.69 7.45
CA VAL A 156 -16.80 -14.30 8.40
C VAL A 156 -17.16 -13.95 9.83
N PHE A 157 -17.54 -12.70 10.10
CA PHE A 157 -17.97 -12.28 11.43
C PHE A 157 -19.17 -13.11 11.91
N ILE A 158 -20.24 -13.17 11.11
CA ILE A 158 -21.47 -13.87 11.47
C ILE A 158 -21.20 -15.37 11.69
N ASN A 159 -20.45 -16.00 10.77
CA ASN A 159 -20.05 -17.41 10.90
C ASN A 159 -19.10 -17.68 12.07
N GLY A 160 -18.44 -16.63 12.57
CA GLY A 160 -17.53 -16.68 13.70
C GLY A 160 -18.21 -16.58 15.05
N LEU A 161 -19.46 -16.10 15.13
CA LEU A 161 -20.15 -15.90 16.39
C LEU A 161 -20.51 -17.22 17.09
N GLN A 162 -20.53 -17.18 18.42
CA GLN A 162 -21.19 -18.20 19.22
C GLN A 162 -22.72 -18.03 19.13
N PRO A 163 -23.49 -19.12 19.28
CA PRO A 163 -24.94 -19.03 19.38
C PRO A 163 -25.37 -18.07 20.50
N GLY A 164 -26.28 -17.15 20.20
CA GLY A 164 -26.72 -16.16 21.16
C GLY A 164 -27.53 -15.02 20.54
N PRO A 165 -27.93 -14.02 21.36
CA PRO A 165 -28.82 -12.93 20.92
C PRO A 165 -28.28 -12.16 19.71
N CYS A 166 -26.96 -11.95 19.65
CA CYS A 166 -26.30 -11.23 18.56
C CYS A 166 -26.41 -12.00 17.23
N LEU A 167 -26.13 -13.32 17.23
CA LEU A 167 -26.27 -14.15 16.04
C LEU A 167 -27.73 -14.21 15.58
N ASN A 168 -28.68 -14.37 16.51
CA ASN A 168 -30.11 -14.41 16.20
C ASN A 168 -30.60 -13.10 15.55
N ASP A 169 -30.12 -11.94 16.03
CA ASP A 169 -30.43 -10.64 15.43
C ASP A 169 -29.91 -10.53 13.99
N PHE A 170 -28.70 -11.04 13.73
CA PHE A 170 -28.13 -11.06 12.38
C PHE A 170 -28.79 -12.07 11.44
N GLU A 171 -29.24 -13.22 11.94
CA GLU A 171 -30.01 -14.17 11.14
C GLU A 171 -31.39 -13.61 10.77
N ALA A 172 -32.07 -12.95 11.71
CA ALA A 172 -33.36 -12.32 11.48
C ALA A 172 -33.25 -11.13 10.52
N ARG A 173 -32.17 -10.35 10.63
CA ARG A 173 -31.91 -9.18 9.79
C ARG A 173 -30.43 -9.13 9.41
N PRO A 174 -30.02 -9.74 8.28
CA PRO A 174 -28.62 -9.77 7.88
C PRO A 174 -28.05 -8.37 7.67
N PRO A 175 -26.94 -7.99 8.32
CA PRO A 175 -26.25 -6.74 8.03
C PRO A 175 -25.60 -6.83 6.65
N THR A 176 -25.61 -5.72 5.91
CA THR A 176 -25.03 -5.65 4.55
C THR A 176 -23.74 -4.86 4.49
N THR A 177 -23.44 -4.09 5.53
CA THR A 177 -22.21 -3.29 5.66
C THR A 177 -21.53 -3.63 6.98
N LEU A 178 -20.22 -3.40 7.03
CA LEU A 178 -19.44 -3.57 8.24
C LEU A 178 -19.86 -2.55 9.31
N GLU A 179 -20.24 -1.34 8.89
CA GLU A 179 -20.76 -0.31 9.78
C GLU A 179 -22.04 -0.76 10.51
N ASP A 180 -23.06 -1.24 9.79
CA ASP A 180 -24.30 -1.74 10.40
C ASP A 180 -24.01 -2.90 11.35
N LEU A 181 -23.15 -3.84 10.91
CA LEU A 181 -22.74 -4.97 11.72
C LEU A 181 -22.12 -4.55 13.04
N LEU A 182 -21.13 -3.65 13.01
CA LEU A 182 -20.40 -3.24 14.20
C LEU A 182 -21.28 -2.41 15.15
N VAL A 183 -22.10 -1.50 14.61
CA VAL A 183 -23.07 -0.74 15.41
C VAL A 183 -24.02 -1.68 16.14
N ARG A 184 -24.54 -2.70 15.46
CA ARG A 184 -25.46 -3.66 16.05
C ARG A 184 -24.78 -4.59 17.06
N ALA A 185 -23.62 -5.13 16.74
CA ALA A 185 -22.83 -5.95 17.65
C ALA A 185 -22.50 -5.19 18.95
N ASN A 186 -22.26 -3.88 18.85
CA ASN A 186 -21.99 -3.03 20.01
C ASN A 186 -23.16 -2.94 21.00
N HIS A 187 -24.42 -3.07 20.57
CA HIS A 187 -25.57 -3.09 21.48
C HIS A 187 -25.62 -4.34 22.37
N PHE A 188 -24.94 -5.41 21.98
CA PHE A 188 -24.89 -6.67 22.72
C PHE A 188 -23.62 -6.81 23.57
N ARG A 189 -22.76 -5.78 23.63
CA ARG A 189 -21.57 -5.72 24.49
C ARG A 189 -21.95 -5.43 25.95
N ALA A 190 -22.60 -6.40 26.61
CA ALA A 190 -22.70 -6.40 28.08
C ALA A 190 -21.39 -6.89 28.70
#